data_AF-A0AAV3RQN0-F1
#
_entry.id   AF-A0AAV3RQN0-F1
#
_cell.length_a   1.000
_cell.length_b   1.000
_cell.length_c   1.000
_cell.angle_alpha   90.00
_cell.angle_beta   90.00
_cell.angle_gamma   90.00
#
_symmetry.space_group_name_H-M   'P 1'
#
loop_
_entity.id
_entity.type
_entity.pdbx_description
1 polymer ?
#
loop_
_entity_poly.entity_id
_entity_poly.type
_entity_poly.pdbx_seq_one_letter_code
_entity_poly.pdbx_strand_id
1 'polypeptide(L)'
;MTLPEGYSKAGPCQYYKLKRSLYGLKQANRQWKHELTTQLSQRKYILDIVNDMKLNEVKHAPTPLVSDWSSYDPNSPMFHDPSQYRRLVGRLLYLDFTRLDVTYYVHLLSQFLQQPIVSQWNVVLHVVKYLKGTANYGLFYSANTDLQLQAYCDSDWAKCPHTRRSTSGYCITIGGSLVSRKSKKQHTIAKSSNEAEYRSAASTVCEIKWLVYVLKDFGVSVSQLVPLFCDNKSVITMIENPVFHERTKHIAFDCHFIRDHFKVGFIKPHYILSRQQLADVFTKPLPAYLLADLLSKIHFSSVNAS
;
A
#
# COMPACT_ATOMS: atom_id res chain seq x y z
N MET A 1 1.92 14.96 -37.05
CA MET A 1 1.64 16.09 -36.14
C MET A 1 2.22 17.33 -36.75
N THR A 2 1.41 18.33 -37.05
CA THR A 2 1.86 19.64 -37.52
C THR A 2 2.30 20.48 -36.31
N LEU A 3 3.48 21.08 -36.39
CA LEU A 3 3.96 21.97 -35.34
C LEU A 3 3.15 23.27 -35.35
N PRO A 4 2.83 23.85 -34.19
CA PRO A 4 2.05 25.08 -34.10
C PRO A 4 2.81 26.28 -34.68
N GLU A 5 2.05 27.26 -35.20
CA GLU A 5 2.60 28.52 -35.68
C GLU A 5 3.44 29.22 -34.60
N GLY A 6 4.62 29.71 -34.99
CA GLY A 6 5.58 30.36 -34.08
C GLY A 6 6.57 29.39 -33.39
N TYR A 7 6.53 28.09 -33.69
CA TYR A 7 7.54 27.15 -33.20
C TYR A 7 8.84 27.25 -34.00
N SER A 8 9.89 27.80 -33.39
CA SER A 8 11.28 27.66 -33.82
C SER A 8 12.00 26.63 -32.95
N LYS A 9 12.73 25.69 -33.59
CA LYS A 9 13.50 24.66 -32.89
C LYS A 9 14.52 25.31 -31.93
N ALA A 10 14.43 25.01 -30.64
CA ALA A 10 15.35 25.57 -29.64
C ALA A 10 16.80 25.10 -29.86
N GLY A 11 17.76 25.99 -29.58
CA GLY A 11 19.19 25.66 -29.58
C GLY A 11 19.60 24.75 -28.41
N PRO A 12 20.84 24.20 -28.42
CA PRO A 12 21.29 23.17 -27.48
C PRO A 12 21.19 23.52 -25.99
N CYS A 13 21.11 24.81 -25.65
CA CYS A 13 21.05 25.29 -24.27
C CYS A 13 19.81 26.15 -23.98
N GLN A 14 18.80 26.12 -24.85
CA GLN A 14 17.56 26.86 -24.65
C GLN A 14 16.47 25.94 -24.12
N TYR A 15 15.92 26.29 -22.95
CA TYR A 15 14.73 25.65 -22.38
C TYR A 15 13.54 26.62 -22.44
N TYR A 16 12.37 26.11 -22.78
CA TYR A 16 11.15 26.92 -22.80
C TYR A 16 10.48 26.94 -21.43
N LYS A 17 10.18 28.15 -20.95
CA LYS A 17 9.38 28.35 -19.74
C LYS A 17 7.90 28.08 -20.06
N LEU A 18 7.35 27.01 -19.50
CA LEU A 18 5.93 26.66 -19.64
C LEU A 18 5.07 27.77 -19.00
N LYS A 19 4.34 28.55 -19.81
CA LYS A 19 3.45 29.61 -19.31
C LYS A 19 2.13 29.08 -18.77
N ARG A 20 1.65 27.94 -19.28
CA ARG A 20 0.40 27.29 -18.84
C ARG A 20 0.46 25.80 -19.19
N SER A 21 0.07 24.92 -18.27
CA SER A 21 -0.06 23.49 -18.54
C SER A 21 -1.28 23.26 -19.44
N LEU A 22 -1.05 22.83 -20.68
CA LEU A 22 -2.08 22.15 -21.45
C LEU A 22 -2.13 20.72 -20.92
N TYR A 23 -3.21 20.38 -20.21
CA TYR A 23 -3.87 19.08 -20.09
C TYR A 23 -4.72 19.07 -18.81
N GLY A 24 -5.97 18.61 -18.94
CA GLY A 24 -7.00 18.52 -17.91
C GLY A 24 -6.71 17.52 -16.77
N LEU A 25 -5.52 17.56 -16.18
CA LEU A 25 -5.27 16.96 -14.88
C LEU A 25 -5.91 17.87 -13.83
N LYS A 26 -7.09 17.47 -13.35
CA LYS A 26 -7.69 18.01 -12.13
C LYS A 26 -6.62 17.94 -11.02
N GLN A 27 -6.07 19.11 -10.67
CA GLN A 27 -5.10 19.36 -9.61
C GLN A 27 -3.78 18.56 -9.71
N ALA A 28 -2.89 18.96 -10.62
CA ALA A 28 -1.47 18.87 -10.30
C ALA A 28 -1.20 19.80 -9.11
N ASN A 29 -0.71 19.27 -7.99
CA ASN A 29 -0.37 20.09 -6.82
C ASN A 29 0.65 21.15 -7.25
N ARG A 30 0.49 22.42 -6.81
CA ARG A 30 1.32 23.58 -7.19
C ARG A 30 2.71 23.50 -6.55
N GLN A 31 3.43 22.40 -6.77
CA GLN A 31 4.69 22.06 -6.11
C GLN A 31 5.91 22.22 -7.01
N TRP A 32 5.82 23.03 -8.08
CA TRP A 32 6.91 23.28 -9.03
C TRP A 32 8.14 24.02 -8.44
N LYS A 33 8.10 24.33 -7.14
CA LYS A 33 9.19 24.91 -6.35
C LYS A 33 9.76 23.96 -5.29
N HIS A 34 9.23 22.74 -5.15
CA HIS A 34 9.83 21.77 -4.25
C HIS A 34 11.12 21.24 -4.87
N GLU A 35 12.23 21.39 -4.14
CA GLU A 35 13.42 20.59 -4.37
C GLU A 35 13.04 19.11 -4.34
N LEU A 36 13.70 18.30 -5.17
CA LEU A 36 13.56 16.85 -5.10
C LEU A 36 13.99 16.39 -3.70
N THR A 37 13.02 16.22 -2.81
CA THR A 37 13.25 15.71 -1.48
C THR A 37 13.50 14.22 -1.58
N THR A 38 14.58 13.75 -0.96
CA THR A 38 14.90 12.32 -0.86
C THR A 38 13.84 11.53 -0.09
N GLN A 39 12.90 12.22 0.59
CA GLN A 39 11.85 11.60 1.38
C GLN A 39 10.46 12.17 1.06
N LEU A 40 9.50 11.28 0.84
CA LEU A 40 8.09 11.60 0.65
C LEU A 40 7.36 11.55 2.00
N SER A 41 6.90 12.71 2.49
CA SER A 41 6.19 12.83 3.76
C SER A 41 5.05 13.85 3.71
N GLN A 42 4.09 13.72 4.64
CA GLN A 42 2.95 14.64 4.81
C GLN A 42 2.88 15.21 6.24
N ARG A 43 4.04 15.53 6.84
CA ARG A 43 4.16 15.99 8.25
C ARG A 43 3.17 17.10 8.60
N LYS A 44 3.12 18.18 7.82
CA LYS A 44 2.22 19.31 8.09
C LYS A 44 0.76 18.85 8.15
N TYR A 45 0.32 18.07 7.17
CA TYR A 45 -1.05 17.59 7.09
C TYR A 45 -1.41 16.66 8.26
N ILE A 46 -0.46 15.85 8.74
CA ILE A 46 -0.62 15.05 9.96
C ILE A 46 -0.81 15.95 11.17
N LEU A 47 0.03 16.96 11.36
CA LEU A 47 -0.08 17.90 12.48
C LEU A 47 -1.40 18.68 12.45
N ASP A 48 -1.87 19.06 11.26
CA ASP A 48 -3.18 19.70 11.09
C ASP A 48 -4.32 18.75 11.52
N ILE A 49 -4.26 17.45 11.20
CA ILE A 49 -5.22 16.45 11.70
C ILE A 49 -5.19 16.36 13.22
N VAL A 50 -4.01 16.32 13.82
CA VAL A 50 -3.83 16.22 15.28
C VAL A 50 -4.38 17.46 16.00
N ASN A 51 -4.12 18.65 15.46
CA ASN A 51 -4.63 19.94 15.94
C ASN A 51 -6.17 19.97 15.90
N ASP A 52 -6.75 19.62 14.76
CA ASP A 52 -8.21 19.65 14.56
C ASP A 52 -8.92 18.68 15.51
N MET A 53 -8.30 17.53 15.80
CA MET A 53 -8.82 16.55 16.75
C MET A 53 -8.47 16.87 18.22
N LYS A 54 -7.77 17.97 18.48
CA LYS A 54 -7.34 18.40 19.82
C LYS A 54 -6.51 17.34 20.58
N LEU A 55 -5.63 16.63 19.86
CA LEU A 55 -4.81 15.54 20.42
C LEU A 55 -3.35 15.95 20.72
N ASN A 56 -3.06 17.25 20.75
CA ASN A 56 -1.71 17.81 20.96
C ASN A 56 -1.10 17.46 22.31
N GLU A 57 -1.89 17.40 23.37
CA GLU A 57 -1.40 17.08 24.73
C GLU A 57 -1.54 15.59 25.08
N VAL A 58 -2.20 14.81 24.23
CA VAL A 58 -2.46 13.38 24.49
C VAL A 58 -1.24 12.53 24.14
N LYS A 59 -0.88 11.56 24.98
CA LYS A 59 0.21 10.62 24.68
C LYS A 59 0.00 9.92 23.32
N HIS A 60 1.08 9.79 22.56
CA HIS A 60 1.06 9.10 21.28
C HIS A 60 0.91 7.58 21.49
N ALA A 61 0.41 6.89 20.47
CA ALA A 61 0.31 5.44 20.47
C ALA A 61 1.52 4.81 19.76
N PRO A 62 2.01 3.64 20.22
CA PRO A 62 3.16 2.97 19.60
C PRO A 62 2.79 2.17 18.34
N THR A 63 1.50 1.82 18.16
CA THR A 63 0.98 1.12 16.98
C THR A 63 -0.30 1.78 16.48
N PRO A 64 -0.68 1.60 15.20
CA PRO A 64 -1.95 2.11 14.67
C PRO A 64 -3.19 1.44 15.29
N LEU A 65 -3.02 0.23 15.83
CA LEU A 65 -4.04 -0.53 16.54
C LEU A 65 -3.38 -1.44 17.58
N VAL A 66 -4.05 -1.63 18.71
CA VAL A 66 -3.66 -2.64 19.71
C VAL A 66 -4.03 -4.03 19.17
N SER A 67 -3.11 -4.99 19.30
CA SER A 67 -3.12 -6.29 18.60
C SER A 67 -4.40 -7.13 18.75
N ASP A 68 -5.26 -6.84 19.72
CA ASP A 68 -6.40 -7.69 20.07
C ASP A 68 -7.76 -7.03 19.91
N TRP A 69 -7.85 -5.85 19.27
CA TRP A 69 -9.10 -5.08 19.21
C TRP A 69 -9.72 -4.85 20.60
N SER A 70 -8.92 -4.87 21.67
CA SER A 70 -9.41 -4.84 23.05
C SER A 70 -10.23 -3.60 23.41
N SER A 71 -10.09 -2.52 22.62
CA SER A 71 -10.89 -1.29 22.73
C SER A 71 -12.16 -1.28 21.87
N TYR A 72 -12.35 -2.29 21.04
CA TYR A 72 -13.51 -2.44 20.18
C TYR A 72 -14.58 -3.27 20.87
N ASP A 73 -15.64 -2.57 21.23
CA ASP A 73 -16.89 -3.19 21.65
C ASP A 73 -17.86 -3.17 20.45
N PRO A 74 -18.26 -4.34 19.91
CA PRO A 74 -19.25 -4.41 18.82
C PRO A 74 -20.65 -3.95 19.26
N ASN A 75 -20.94 -3.94 20.56
CA ASN A 75 -22.23 -3.53 21.12
C ASN A 75 -22.23 -2.04 21.56
N SER A 76 -21.17 -1.31 21.23
CA SER A 76 -21.04 0.12 21.53
C SER A 76 -22.16 0.92 20.86
N PRO A 77 -22.70 1.97 21.50
CA PRO A 77 -23.77 2.78 20.91
C PRO A 77 -23.32 3.45 19.60
N MET A 78 -24.32 3.81 18.78
CA MET A 78 -24.10 4.60 17.58
C MET A 78 -23.38 5.91 17.90
N PHE A 79 -22.42 6.27 17.05
CA PHE A 79 -21.70 7.53 17.20
C PHE A 79 -22.61 8.70 16.80
N HIS A 80 -22.68 9.71 17.68
CA HIS A 80 -23.62 10.83 17.55
C HIS A 80 -23.40 11.68 16.28
N ASP A 81 -22.16 11.81 15.78
CA ASP A 81 -21.86 12.60 14.58
C ASP A 81 -21.15 11.78 13.47
N PRO A 82 -21.90 11.04 12.64
CA PRO A 82 -21.34 10.31 11.51
C PRO A 82 -20.59 11.21 10.50
N SER A 83 -20.89 12.50 10.43
CA SER A 83 -20.21 13.42 9.52
C SER A 83 -18.79 13.73 9.98
N GLN A 84 -18.57 13.87 11.29
CA GLN A 84 -17.22 13.97 11.86
C GLN A 84 -16.40 12.71 11.59
N TYR A 85 -16.99 11.52 11.77
CA TYR A 85 -16.34 10.25 11.44
C TYR A 85 -15.91 10.20 9.97
N ARG A 86 -16.85 10.45 9.04
CA ARG A 86 -16.58 10.43 7.59
C ARG A 86 -15.49 11.41 7.18
N ARG A 87 -15.51 12.63 7.74
CA ARG A 87 -14.50 13.66 7.48
C ARG A 87 -13.12 13.21 7.94
N LEU A 88 -13.00 12.68 9.16
CA LEU A 88 -11.70 12.24 9.69
C LEU A 88 -11.17 11.03 8.90
N VAL A 89 -11.99 10.02 8.67
CA VAL A 89 -11.57 8.85 7.87
C VAL A 89 -11.21 9.26 6.43
N GLY A 90 -11.95 10.18 5.82
CA GLY A 90 -11.60 10.74 4.51
C GLY A 90 -10.24 11.43 4.51
N ARG A 91 -9.91 12.18 5.56
CA ARG A 91 -8.59 12.79 5.72
C ARG A 91 -7.48 11.76 5.90
N LEU A 92 -7.75 10.68 6.64
CA LEU A 92 -6.81 9.57 6.81
C LEU A 92 -6.60 8.78 5.52
N LEU A 93 -7.65 8.61 4.69
CA LEU A 93 -7.53 8.00 3.37
C LEU A 93 -6.62 8.82 2.45
N TYR A 94 -6.60 10.15 2.60
CA TYR A 94 -5.65 11.00 1.87
C TYR A 94 -4.19 10.80 2.32
N LEU A 95 -3.94 10.35 3.55
CA LEU A 95 -2.60 9.98 3.98
C LEU A 95 -2.11 8.68 3.33
N ASP A 96 -2.98 7.92 2.68
CA ASP A 96 -2.64 6.66 2.03
C ASP A 96 -1.66 6.85 0.84
N PHE A 97 -1.27 8.07 0.48
CA PHE A 97 -0.18 8.28 -0.46
C PHE A 97 1.21 8.18 0.19
N THR A 98 1.35 8.50 1.48
CA THR A 98 2.65 8.58 2.16
C THR A 98 2.76 7.76 3.44
N ARG A 99 1.62 7.46 4.09
CA ARG A 99 1.52 6.72 5.36
C ARG A 99 0.96 5.32 5.14
N LEU A 100 1.85 4.46 4.67
CA LEU A 100 1.61 3.04 4.41
C LEU A 100 1.39 2.19 5.67
N ASP A 101 1.94 2.64 6.78
CA ASP A 101 1.84 2.02 8.10
C ASP A 101 0.44 2.10 8.71
N VAL A 102 -0.43 2.99 8.21
CA VAL A 102 -1.83 3.10 8.67
C VAL A 102 -2.86 2.56 7.67
N THR A 103 -2.44 2.15 6.47
CA THR A 103 -3.31 1.78 5.34
C THR A 103 -4.36 0.76 5.71
N TYR A 104 -3.92 -0.42 6.16
CA TYR A 104 -4.83 -1.52 6.50
C TYR A 104 -5.93 -1.05 7.46
N TYR A 105 -5.54 -0.27 8.47
CA TYR A 105 -6.42 0.22 9.53
C TYR A 105 -7.43 1.25 9.00
N VAL A 106 -6.99 2.19 8.16
CA VAL A 106 -7.86 3.20 7.59
C VAL A 106 -8.87 2.57 6.62
N HIS A 107 -8.45 1.62 5.77
CA HIS A 107 -9.33 0.87 4.86
C HIS A 107 -10.33 -0.02 5.61
N LEU A 108 -9.95 -0.51 6.79
CA LEU A 108 -10.83 -1.24 7.69
C LEU A 108 -11.90 -0.31 8.30
N LEU A 109 -11.49 0.86 8.80
CA LEU A 109 -12.39 1.87 9.37
C LEU A 109 -13.33 2.48 8.33
N SER A 110 -12.90 2.63 7.08
CA SER A 110 -13.75 3.16 6.00
C SER A 110 -14.95 2.27 5.64
N GLN A 111 -15.02 1.05 6.19
CA GLN A 111 -16.19 0.18 6.02
C GLN A 111 -17.41 0.67 6.82
N PHE A 112 -17.19 1.50 7.85
CA PHE A 112 -18.23 1.91 8.79
C PHE A 112 -18.69 3.38 8.59
N LEU A 113 -18.52 3.92 7.38
CA LEU A 113 -18.84 5.32 7.08
C LEU A 113 -20.33 5.67 7.18
N GLN A 114 -21.23 4.69 7.04
CA GLN A 114 -22.68 4.93 7.09
C GLN A 114 -23.22 4.98 8.51
N GLN A 115 -22.83 4.01 9.35
CA GLN A 115 -23.31 3.85 10.73
C GLN A 115 -22.13 3.51 11.65
N PRO A 116 -21.28 4.51 11.97
CA PRO A 116 -20.18 4.29 12.90
C PRO A 116 -20.66 4.15 14.34
N ILE A 117 -20.00 3.32 15.14
CA ILE A 117 -20.22 3.21 16.59
C ILE A 117 -19.10 3.90 17.38
N VAL A 118 -19.34 4.19 18.66
CA VAL A 118 -18.38 4.91 19.52
C VAL A 118 -17.04 4.18 19.63
N SER A 119 -17.05 2.84 19.73
CA SER A 119 -15.80 2.06 19.79
C SER A 119 -14.94 2.23 18.52
N GLN A 120 -15.56 2.30 17.33
CA GLN A 120 -14.84 2.56 16.08
C GLN A 120 -14.27 3.98 16.04
N TRP A 121 -15.00 4.98 16.55
CA TRP A 121 -14.48 6.34 16.67
C TRP A 121 -13.22 6.40 17.54
N ASN A 122 -13.20 5.67 18.66
CA ASN A 122 -12.03 5.56 19.53
C ASN A 122 -10.83 4.95 18.79
N VAL A 123 -11.07 3.96 17.92
CA VAL A 123 -10.01 3.39 17.06
C VAL A 123 -9.50 4.42 16.06
N VAL A 124 -10.37 5.21 15.41
CA VAL A 124 -9.92 6.29 14.51
C VAL A 124 -9.04 7.30 15.27
N LEU A 125 -9.42 7.70 16.48
CA LEU A 125 -8.61 8.59 17.32
C LEU A 125 -7.28 7.95 17.73
N HIS A 126 -7.24 6.64 17.97
CA HIS A 126 -5.99 5.91 18.25
C HIS A 126 -5.03 5.97 17.06
N VAL A 127 -5.51 5.80 15.83
CA VAL A 127 -4.71 5.98 14.61
C VAL A 127 -4.12 7.39 14.56
N VAL A 128 -4.89 8.43 14.89
CA VAL A 128 -4.36 9.82 14.94
C VAL A 128 -3.29 9.98 16.02
N LYS A 129 -3.45 9.35 17.20
CA LYS A 129 -2.40 9.34 18.25
C LYS A 129 -1.12 8.65 17.78
N TYR A 130 -1.23 7.59 16.98
CA TYR A 130 -0.07 6.94 16.36
C TYR A 130 0.61 7.86 15.34
N LEU A 131 -0.18 8.44 14.42
CA LEU A 131 0.31 9.38 13.41
C LEU A 131 1.08 10.56 14.04
N LYS A 132 0.62 11.05 15.20
CA LYS A 132 1.31 12.09 15.98
C LYS A 132 2.75 11.70 16.34
N GLY A 133 2.94 10.50 16.90
CA GLY A 133 4.27 10.01 17.28
C GLY A 133 5.20 9.75 16.09
N THR A 134 4.60 9.53 14.92
CA THR A 134 5.29 9.17 13.67
C THR A 134 5.15 10.26 12.60
N ALA A 135 4.89 11.51 12.99
CA ALA A 135 4.64 12.61 12.04
C ALA A 135 5.88 12.95 11.18
N ASN A 136 7.07 12.59 11.67
CA ASN A 136 8.36 12.72 10.97
C ASN A 136 8.70 11.53 10.06
N TYR A 137 7.85 10.51 9.98
CA TYR A 137 8.12 9.37 9.13
C TYR A 137 7.70 9.65 7.69
N GLY A 138 8.41 9.03 6.75
CA GLY A 138 8.15 9.14 5.32
C GLY A 138 8.96 8.12 4.54
N LEU A 139 8.63 7.96 3.27
CA LEU A 139 9.29 7.03 2.36
C LEU A 139 10.56 7.66 1.79
N PHE A 140 11.71 7.06 2.06
CA PHE A 140 12.99 7.48 1.51
C PHE A 140 13.27 6.79 0.17
N TYR A 141 13.62 7.60 -0.83
CA TYR A 141 13.98 7.15 -2.17
C TYR A 141 15.44 7.54 -2.44
N SER A 142 16.33 6.56 -2.35
CA SER A 142 17.75 6.77 -2.66
C SER A 142 17.96 6.97 -4.16
N ALA A 143 18.81 7.94 -4.52
CA ALA A 143 19.28 8.09 -5.90
C ALA A 143 20.26 6.98 -6.31
N ASN A 144 20.92 6.35 -5.35
CA ASN A 144 21.90 5.29 -5.56
C ASN A 144 21.24 3.93 -5.29
N THR A 145 20.48 3.41 -6.25
CA THR A 145 19.87 2.08 -6.18
C THR A 145 19.98 1.35 -7.51
N ASP A 146 19.87 0.02 -7.47
CA ASP A 146 19.94 -0.87 -8.63
C ASP A 146 18.63 -0.95 -9.44
N LEU A 147 17.61 -0.16 -9.05
CA LEU A 147 16.26 -0.14 -9.60
C LEU A 147 15.62 -1.53 -9.75
N GLN A 148 16.03 -2.50 -8.92
CA GLN A 148 15.48 -3.85 -8.97
C GLN A 148 14.07 -3.87 -8.38
N LEU A 149 13.14 -4.42 -9.17
CA LEU A 149 11.75 -4.60 -8.75
C LEU A 149 11.63 -5.88 -7.92
N GLN A 150 11.00 -5.79 -6.76
CA GLN A 150 10.68 -6.93 -5.90
C GLN A 150 9.23 -6.81 -5.43
N ALA A 151 8.54 -7.94 -5.30
CA ALA A 151 7.15 -7.96 -4.88
C ALA A 151 6.93 -8.97 -3.75
N TYR A 152 6.05 -8.59 -2.83
CA TYR A 152 5.63 -9.39 -1.68
C TYR A 152 4.11 -9.45 -1.69
N CYS A 153 3.55 -10.63 -1.46
CA CYS A 153 2.11 -10.82 -1.39
C CYS A 153 1.72 -11.62 -0.14
N ASP A 154 0.65 -11.20 0.53
CA ASP A 154 0.05 -11.89 1.66
C ASP A 154 -1.49 -11.79 1.56
N SER A 155 -2.20 -12.64 2.29
CA SER A 155 -3.61 -12.43 2.56
C SER A 155 -3.99 -12.86 3.98
N ASP A 156 -4.84 -12.07 4.62
CA ASP A 156 -5.44 -12.44 5.90
C ASP A 156 -6.78 -13.15 5.66
N TRP A 157 -6.84 -14.46 5.95
CA TRP A 157 -7.96 -15.33 5.57
C TRP A 157 -9.18 -15.15 6.48
N ALA A 158 -10.33 -14.90 5.86
CA ALA A 158 -11.66 -14.92 6.49
C ALA A 158 -11.85 -14.04 7.74
N LYS A 159 -10.99 -13.04 7.97
CA LYS A 159 -10.99 -12.24 9.20
C LYS A 159 -12.15 -11.28 9.34
N CYS A 160 -12.81 -10.88 8.25
CA CYS A 160 -13.98 -10.03 8.36
C CYS A 160 -15.15 -10.81 9.02
N PRO A 161 -15.61 -10.46 10.23
CA PRO A 161 -16.61 -11.25 10.95
C PRO A 161 -17.95 -11.32 10.20
N HIS A 162 -18.33 -10.22 9.55
CA HIS A 162 -19.61 -10.08 8.84
C HIS A 162 -19.64 -10.77 7.47
N THR A 163 -18.55 -10.71 6.71
CA THR A 163 -18.54 -11.18 5.31
C THR A 163 -17.70 -12.44 5.09
N ARG A 164 -16.87 -12.81 6.08
CA ARG A 164 -15.88 -13.90 6.00
C ARG A 164 -14.95 -13.82 4.78
N ARG A 165 -14.84 -12.63 4.17
CA ARG A 165 -13.93 -12.35 3.07
C ARG A 165 -12.52 -12.09 3.60
N SER A 166 -11.53 -12.58 2.86
CA SER A 166 -10.11 -12.33 3.13
C SER A 166 -9.69 -10.93 2.71
N THR A 167 -8.61 -10.43 3.30
CA THR A 167 -7.96 -9.18 2.87
C THR A 167 -6.65 -9.53 2.17
N SER A 168 -6.56 -9.25 0.87
CA SER A 168 -5.32 -9.35 0.11
C SER A 168 -4.50 -8.08 0.27
N GLY A 169 -3.20 -8.25 0.41
CA GLY A 169 -2.26 -7.15 0.40
C GLY A 169 -1.00 -7.49 -0.39
N TYR A 170 -0.40 -6.44 -0.95
CA TYR A 170 0.90 -6.55 -1.58
C TYR A 170 1.76 -5.33 -1.28
N CYS A 171 3.06 -5.54 -1.41
CA CYS A 171 4.11 -4.57 -1.23
C CYS A 171 5.09 -4.74 -2.40
N ILE A 172 5.28 -3.71 -3.22
CA ILE A 172 6.20 -3.75 -4.37
C ILE A 172 7.23 -2.64 -4.19
N THR A 173 8.50 -3.02 -4.19
CA THR A 173 9.64 -2.12 -3.99
C THR A 173 10.48 -2.03 -5.26
N ILE A 174 11.13 -0.88 -5.44
CA ILE A 174 12.18 -0.65 -6.44
C ILE A 174 13.41 -0.17 -5.69
N GLY A 175 14.53 -0.89 -5.81
CA GLY A 175 15.77 -0.53 -5.11
C GLY A 175 15.59 -0.43 -3.59
N GLY A 176 14.76 -1.32 -3.02
CA GLY A 176 14.39 -1.34 -1.60
C GLY A 176 13.30 -0.33 -1.18
N SER A 177 12.98 0.66 -2.01
CA SER A 177 12.01 1.70 -1.67
C SER A 177 10.61 1.31 -2.15
N LEU A 178 9.58 1.51 -1.34
CA LEU A 178 8.20 1.16 -1.73
C LEU A 178 7.69 2.05 -2.86
N VAL A 179 7.12 1.44 -3.91
CA VAL A 179 6.53 2.17 -5.05
C VAL A 179 5.07 1.85 -5.29
N SER A 180 4.63 0.63 -4.97
CA SER A 180 3.21 0.26 -5.03
C SER A 180 2.84 -0.64 -3.87
N ARG A 181 1.60 -0.48 -3.41
CA ARG A 181 1.05 -1.20 -2.27
C ARG A 181 -0.46 -1.31 -2.40
N LYS A 182 -1.04 -2.27 -1.69
CA LYS A 182 -2.50 -2.40 -1.61
C LYS A 182 -2.91 -3.13 -0.37
N SER A 183 -4.05 -2.72 0.19
CA SER A 183 -4.83 -3.49 1.15
C SER A 183 -6.25 -3.53 0.62
N LYS A 184 -6.76 -4.71 0.26
CA LYS A 184 -8.08 -4.83 -0.34
C LYS A 184 -8.77 -6.12 0.06
N LYS A 185 -10.02 -6.00 0.52
CA LYS A 185 -10.91 -7.15 0.73
C LYS A 185 -11.18 -7.86 -0.60
N GLN A 186 -11.02 -9.17 -0.63
CA GLN A 186 -11.33 -10.00 -1.79
C GLN A 186 -12.82 -9.90 -2.14
N HIS A 187 -13.13 -9.90 -3.43
CA HIS A 187 -14.53 -9.85 -3.90
C HIS A 187 -15.28 -11.16 -3.59
N THR A 188 -14.58 -12.28 -3.72
CA THR A 188 -15.10 -13.63 -3.47
C THR A 188 -14.60 -14.15 -2.12
N ILE A 189 -15.39 -15.03 -1.50
CA ILE A 189 -14.99 -15.72 -0.27
C ILE A 189 -14.02 -16.83 -0.66
N ALA A 190 -12.84 -16.86 -0.03
CA ALA A 190 -11.87 -17.94 -0.21
C ALA A 190 -12.21 -19.11 0.72
N LYS A 191 -12.24 -20.33 0.19
CA LYS A 191 -12.55 -21.54 0.96
C LYS A 191 -11.35 -22.09 1.74
N SER A 192 -10.15 -21.57 1.48
CA SER A 192 -8.90 -21.91 2.19
C SER A 192 -7.95 -20.71 2.24
N SER A 193 -6.98 -20.73 3.16
CA SER A 193 -5.88 -19.76 3.21
C SER A 193 -5.08 -19.78 1.91
N ASN A 194 -4.75 -20.97 1.42
CA ASN A 194 -4.02 -21.16 0.18
C ASN A 194 -4.72 -20.52 -1.04
N GLU A 195 -6.05 -20.63 -1.13
CA GLU A 195 -6.83 -19.95 -2.18
C GLU A 195 -6.79 -18.42 -2.04
N ALA A 196 -6.89 -17.91 -0.81
CA ALA A 196 -6.83 -16.48 -0.55
C ALA A 196 -5.46 -15.90 -0.94
N GLU A 197 -4.38 -16.58 -0.58
CA GLU A 197 -3.02 -16.17 -0.88
C GLU A 197 -2.72 -16.27 -2.36
N TYR A 198 -3.19 -17.32 -3.03
CA TYR A 198 -3.03 -17.48 -4.48
C TYR A 198 -3.69 -16.33 -5.26
N ARG A 199 -4.89 -15.91 -4.84
CA ARG A 199 -5.55 -14.71 -5.40
C ARG A 199 -4.78 -13.42 -5.13
N SER A 200 -4.12 -13.34 -3.97
CA SER A 200 -3.24 -12.22 -3.64
C SER A 200 -2.04 -12.17 -4.57
N ALA A 201 -1.40 -13.31 -4.81
CA ALA A 201 -0.32 -13.46 -5.77
C ALA A 201 -0.77 -13.05 -7.18
N ALA A 202 -1.94 -13.50 -7.64
CA ALA A 202 -2.49 -13.14 -8.96
C ALA A 202 -2.63 -11.62 -9.12
N SER A 203 -3.23 -10.97 -8.12
CA SER A 203 -3.41 -9.53 -8.09
C SER A 203 -2.07 -8.78 -8.08
N THR A 204 -1.07 -9.34 -7.40
CA THR A 204 0.29 -8.77 -7.32
C THR A 204 0.99 -8.86 -8.67
N VAL A 205 0.88 -9.99 -9.38
CA VAL A 205 1.46 -10.16 -10.72
C VAL A 205 0.86 -9.18 -11.74
N CYS A 206 -0.43 -8.89 -11.65
CA CYS A 206 -1.06 -7.84 -12.47
C CYS A 206 -0.43 -6.45 -12.22
N GLU A 207 -0.17 -6.11 -10.96
CA GLU A 207 0.44 -4.84 -10.59
C GLU A 207 1.91 -4.77 -11.04
N ILE A 208 2.68 -5.86 -10.85
CA ILE A 208 4.05 -5.97 -11.36
C ILE A 208 4.08 -5.72 -12.86
N LYS A 209 3.17 -6.34 -13.61
CA LYS A 209 3.05 -6.18 -15.06
C LYS A 209 2.78 -4.72 -15.44
N TRP A 210 1.86 -4.06 -14.75
CA TRP A 210 1.58 -2.65 -14.97
C TRP A 210 2.80 -1.76 -14.69
N LEU A 211 3.49 -1.97 -13.57
CA LEU A 211 4.71 -1.23 -13.22
C LEU A 211 5.83 -1.43 -14.25
N VAL A 212 6.05 -2.66 -14.72
CA VAL A 212 7.05 -2.93 -15.76
C VAL A 212 6.73 -2.19 -17.05
N TYR A 213 5.45 -2.09 -17.45
CA TYR A 213 5.07 -1.29 -18.62
C TYR A 213 5.35 0.19 -18.41
N VAL A 214 4.94 0.76 -17.27
CA VAL A 214 5.18 2.18 -16.95
C VAL A 214 6.67 2.50 -16.92
N LEU A 215 7.50 1.64 -16.32
CA LEU A 215 8.94 1.84 -16.27
C LEU A 215 9.59 1.78 -17.66
N LYS A 216 9.15 0.85 -18.51
CA LYS A 216 9.60 0.77 -19.90
C LYS A 216 9.22 2.02 -20.70
N ASP A 217 8.01 2.55 -20.50
CA ASP A 217 7.58 3.80 -21.13
C ASP A 217 8.41 5.01 -20.67
N PHE A 218 8.91 4.99 -19.43
CA PHE A 218 9.87 5.97 -18.92
C PHE A 218 11.33 5.72 -19.35
N GLY A 219 11.59 4.70 -20.16
CA GLY A 219 12.94 4.35 -20.62
C GLY A 219 13.80 3.68 -19.54
N VAL A 220 13.21 3.21 -18.44
CA VAL A 220 13.91 2.50 -17.37
C VAL A 220 13.97 1.01 -17.71
N SER A 221 15.18 0.46 -17.80
CA SER A 221 15.38 -0.98 -17.98
C SER A 221 15.20 -1.70 -16.65
N VAL A 222 14.18 -2.54 -16.56
CA VAL A 222 13.91 -3.38 -15.38
C VAL A 222 14.26 -4.84 -15.70
N SER A 223 14.71 -5.59 -14.70
CA SER A 223 14.94 -7.03 -14.84
C SER A 223 13.69 -7.73 -15.40
N GLN A 224 13.87 -8.63 -16.36
CA GLN A 224 12.77 -9.41 -16.94
C GLN A 224 12.18 -10.41 -15.95
N LEU A 225 12.95 -10.81 -14.92
CA LEU A 225 12.56 -11.79 -13.92
C LEU A 225 12.37 -11.13 -12.56
N VAL A 226 11.11 -10.90 -12.18
CA VAL A 226 10.75 -10.22 -10.92
C VAL A 226 10.60 -11.22 -9.77
N PRO A 227 11.34 -11.09 -8.65
CA PRO A 227 11.12 -11.89 -7.46
C PRO A 227 9.73 -11.62 -6.85
N LEU A 228 8.96 -12.70 -6.65
CA LEU A 228 7.68 -12.70 -5.95
C LEU A 228 7.82 -13.49 -4.65
N PHE A 229 7.80 -12.80 -3.52
CA PHE A 229 7.95 -13.39 -2.20
C PHE A 229 6.60 -13.74 -1.56
N CYS A 230 6.48 -14.97 -1.08
CA CYS A 230 5.29 -15.50 -0.41
C CYS A 230 5.73 -16.43 0.74
N ASP A 231 4.98 -16.44 1.83
CA ASP A 231 5.24 -17.26 3.02
C ASP A 231 4.43 -18.57 3.04
N ASN A 232 3.71 -18.88 1.96
CA ASN A 232 3.00 -20.14 1.80
C ASN A 232 3.62 -21.01 0.70
N LYS A 233 4.26 -22.09 1.14
CA LYS A 233 4.89 -23.08 0.26
C LYS A 233 3.90 -23.72 -0.71
N SER A 234 2.65 -23.92 -0.30
CA SER A 234 1.64 -24.52 -1.18
C SER A 234 1.32 -23.62 -2.38
N VAL A 235 1.31 -22.30 -2.20
CA VAL A 235 1.13 -21.34 -3.30
C VAL A 235 2.30 -21.44 -4.28
N ILE A 236 3.54 -21.47 -3.77
CA ILE A 236 4.75 -21.60 -4.59
C ILE A 236 4.72 -22.90 -5.41
N THR A 237 4.47 -24.03 -4.74
CA THR A 237 4.35 -25.34 -5.39
C THR A 237 3.26 -25.33 -6.47
N MET A 238 2.14 -24.64 -6.24
CA MET A 238 1.06 -24.52 -7.22
C MET A 238 1.41 -23.64 -8.43
N ILE A 239 2.26 -22.63 -8.26
CA ILE A 239 2.77 -21.79 -9.35
C ILE A 239 3.74 -22.59 -10.21
N GLU A 240 4.65 -23.34 -9.58
CA GLU A 240 5.70 -24.10 -10.26
C GLU A 240 5.17 -25.35 -10.95
N ASN A 241 4.20 -26.05 -10.34
CA ASN A 241 3.70 -27.31 -10.86
C ASN A 241 2.44 -27.13 -11.72
N PRO A 242 2.41 -27.70 -12.94
CA PRO A 242 1.27 -27.56 -13.86
C PRO A 242 0.07 -28.45 -13.50
N VAL A 243 0.23 -29.41 -12.59
CA VAL A 243 -0.85 -30.34 -12.20
C VAL A 243 -1.99 -29.54 -11.56
N PHE A 244 -3.14 -29.54 -12.22
CA PHE A 244 -4.37 -28.99 -11.66
C PHE A 244 -5.02 -30.04 -10.76
N HIS A 245 -5.15 -29.74 -9.47
CA HIS A 245 -6.00 -30.53 -8.58
C HIS A 245 -7.46 -30.05 -8.72
N GLU A 246 -8.43 -30.97 -8.64
CA GLU A 246 -9.87 -30.66 -8.71
C GLU A 246 -10.31 -29.52 -7.76
N ARG A 247 -9.57 -29.32 -6.67
CA ARG A 247 -9.76 -28.28 -5.65
C ARG A 247 -9.45 -26.84 -6.10
N THR A 248 -9.05 -26.60 -7.36
CA THR A 248 -8.63 -25.27 -7.86
C THR A 248 -9.51 -24.71 -8.99
N LYS A 249 -10.58 -25.41 -9.38
CA LYS A 249 -11.46 -25.00 -10.50
C LYS A 249 -12.02 -23.58 -10.36
N HIS A 250 -12.33 -23.14 -9.13
CA HIS A 250 -12.87 -21.81 -8.83
C HIS A 250 -11.82 -20.69 -8.80
N ILE A 251 -10.54 -21.01 -8.99
CA ILE A 251 -9.44 -20.05 -9.20
C ILE A 251 -8.67 -20.36 -10.49
N ALA A 252 -9.26 -21.12 -11.41
CA ALA A 252 -8.57 -21.60 -12.61
C ALA A 252 -7.98 -20.45 -13.45
N PHE A 253 -8.69 -19.33 -13.60
CA PHE A 253 -8.20 -18.15 -14.29
C PHE A 253 -6.94 -17.56 -13.64
N ASP A 254 -6.95 -17.39 -12.31
CA ASP A 254 -5.78 -16.92 -11.56
C ASP A 254 -4.61 -17.90 -11.71
N CYS A 255 -4.89 -19.22 -11.65
CA CYS A 255 -3.89 -20.27 -11.84
C CYS A 255 -3.24 -20.21 -13.22
N HIS A 256 -4.03 -20.15 -14.29
CA HIS A 256 -3.51 -20.02 -15.65
C HIS A 256 -2.69 -18.74 -15.81
N PHE A 257 -3.22 -17.61 -15.34
CA PHE A 257 -2.57 -16.32 -15.44
C PHE A 257 -1.18 -16.30 -14.78
N ILE A 258 -1.06 -16.69 -13.50
CA ILE A 258 0.23 -16.67 -12.81
C ILE A 258 1.21 -17.66 -13.46
N ARG A 259 0.74 -18.87 -13.79
CA ARG A 259 1.58 -19.91 -14.39
C ARG A 259 2.14 -19.50 -15.74
N ASP A 260 1.36 -18.84 -16.58
CA ASP A 260 1.83 -18.37 -17.88
C ASP A 260 2.94 -17.32 -17.70
N HIS A 261 2.80 -16.41 -16.73
CA HIS A 261 3.83 -15.43 -16.39
C HIS A 261 5.07 -16.09 -15.77
N PHE A 262 4.91 -17.15 -14.99
CA PHE A 262 6.05 -17.93 -14.48
C PHE A 262 6.80 -18.64 -15.62
N LYS A 263 6.10 -19.32 -16.54
CA LYS A 263 6.70 -20.07 -17.65
C LYS A 263 7.50 -19.21 -18.62
N VAL A 264 7.06 -17.98 -18.88
CA VAL A 264 7.81 -17.03 -19.72
C VAL A 264 8.96 -16.34 -18.96
N GLY A 265 9.20 -16.70 -17.70
CA GLY A 265 10.25 -16.11 -16.89
C GLY A 265 9.98 -14.67 -16.46
N PHE A 266 8.71 -14.25 -16.39
CA PHE A 266 8.35 -12.90 -15.94
C PHE A 266 8.45 -12.75 -14.42
N ILE A 267 8.14 -13.81 -13.68
CA ILE A 267 8.20 -13.85 -12.22
C ILE A 267 8.99 -15.05 -11.73
N LYS A 268 9.62 -14.91 -10.56
CA LYS A 268 10.24 -16.01 -9.83
C LYS A 268 9.68 -16.07 -8.40
N PRO A 269 8.85 -17.07 -8.08
CA PRO A 269 8.34 -17.25 -6.72
C PRO A 269 9.49 -17.62 -5.76
N HIS A 270 9.49 -17.05 -4.57
CA HIS A 270 10.45 -17.33 -3.51
C HIS A 270 9.74 -17.47 -2.18
N TYR A 271 10.11 -18.51 -1.42
CA TYR A 271 9.62 -18.68 -0.06
C TYR A 271 10.35 -17.73 0.88
N ILE A 272 9.59 -17.07 1.76
CA ILE A 272 10.11 -16.29 2.88
C ILE A 272 9.43 -16.69 4.19
N LEU A 273 10.06 -16.37 5.30
CA LEU A 273 9.42 -16.54 6.61
C LEU A 273 8.38 -15.45 6.83
N SER A 274 7.26 -15.74 7.49
CA SER A 274 6.21 -14.75 7.78
C SER A 274 6.75 -13.51 8.52
N ARG A 275 7.76 -13.64 9.38
CA ARG A 275 8.43 -12.49 10.04
C ARG A 275 9.18 -11.53 9.08
N GLN A 276 9.37 -11.94 7.83
CA GLN A 276 10.01 -11.15 6.76
C GLN A 276 9.00 -10.72 5.70
N GLN A 277 7.72 -11.06 5.86
CA GLN A 277 6.66 -10.79 4.89
C GLN A 277 6.25 -9.31 4.97
N LEU A 278 6.76 -8.49 4.06
CA LEU A 278 6.47 -7.05 4.02
C LEU A 278 4.98 -6.77 3.72
N ALA A 279 4.31 -7.69 3.03
CA ALA A 279 2.88 -7.56 2.73
C ALA A 279 1.98 -7.65 3.98
N ASP A 280 2.48 -8.21 5.10
CA ASP A 280 1.75 -8.35 6.36
C ASP A 280 1.26 -6.99 6.90
N VAL A 281 2.04 -5.92 6.67
CA VAL A 281 1.69 -4.54 7.06
C VAL A 281 0.34 -4.12 6.45
N PHE A 282 -0.04 -4.72 5.32
CA PHE A 282 -1.24 -4.37 4.56
C PHE A 282 -2.39 -5.35 4.76
N THR A 283 -2.21 -6.45 5.48
CA THR A 283 -3.23 -7.49 5.62
C THR A 283 -3.74 -7.65 7.04
N LYS A 284 -2.91 -7.34 8.05
CA LYS A 284 -3.21 -7.63 9.46
C LYS A 284 -2.54 -6.66 10.44
N PRO A 285 -3.10 -6.50 11.66
CA PRO A 285 -2.43 -5.76 12.71
C PRO A 285 -1.16 -6.49 13.17
N LEU A 286 -0.09 -5.73 13.39
CA LEU A 286 1.21 -6.26 13.81
C LEU A 286 1.66 -5.71 15.18
N PRO A 287 2.43 -6.49 15.97
CA PRO A 287 3.12 -5.98 17.14
C PRO A 287 4.10 -4.84 16.79
N ALA A 288 4.31 -3.91 17.73
CA ALA A 288 5.15 -2.72 17.51
C ALA A 288 6.56 -3.06 16.98
N TYR A 289 7.21 -4.08 17.54
CA TYR A 289 8.57 -4.47 17.15
C TYR A 289 8.62 -4.96 15.69
N LEU A 290 7.63 -5.77 15.29
CA LEU A 290 7.58 -6.37 13.97
C LEU A 290 7.18 -5.32 12.92
N LEU A 291 6.23 -4.43 13.27
CA LEU A 291 5.86 -3.32 12.42
C LEU A 291 7.09 -2.43 12.14
N ALA A 292 7.83 -2.03 13.17
CA ALA A 292 9.02 -1.20 13.00
C ALA A 292 10.09 -1.87 12.11
N ASP A 293 10.36 -3.17 12.33
CA ASP A 293 11.29 -3.95 11.51
C ASP A 293 10.87 -4.00 10.03
N LEU A 294 9.62 -4.36 9.73
CA LEU A 294 9.13 -4.42 8.35
C LEU A 294 9.13 -3.03 7.67
N LEU A 295 8.76 -1.97 8.39
CA LEU A 295 8.77 -0.60 7.87
C LEU A 295 10.19 -0.14 7.50
N SER A 296 11.20 -0.49 8.31
CA SER A 296 12.59 -0.17 8.02
C SER A 296 13.10 -0.79 6.71
N LYS A 297 12.64 -2.02 6.40
CA LYS A 297 13.03 -2.78 5.20
C LYS A 297 12.48 -2.19 3.89
N ILE A 298 11.50 -1.30 3.97
CA ILE A 298 10.92 -0.59 2.82
C ILE A 298 11.28 0.91 2.80
N HIS A 299 12.37 1.27 3.49
CA HIS A 299 12.87 2.64 3.61
C HIS A 299 11.82 3.61 4.17
N PHE A 300 10.94 3.14 5.05
CA PHE A 300 10.02 4.00 5.79
C PHE A 300 10.64 4.35 7.15
N SER A 301 11.23 5.54 7.23
CA SER A 301 12.03 5.97 8.38
C SER A 301 11.73 7.42 8.78
N SER A 302 12.25 7.85 9.93
CA SER A 302 12.14 9.22 10.43
C SER A 302 13.14 10.14 9.73
N VAL A 303 12.72 11.38 9.43
CA VAL A 303 13.52 12.46 8.77
C VAL A 303 14.86 12.76 9.47
N ASN A 304 15.04 12.39 10.74
CA ASN A 304 16.26 12.70 11.52
C ASN A 304 17.21 11.50 11.71
N ALA A 305 17.09 10.42 10.92
CA ALA A 305 17.87 9.20 11.10
C ALA A 305 19.16 9.12 10.26
N SER A 306 19.64 10.24 9.72
CA SER A 306 20.90 10.36 8.96
C SER A 306 21.96 11.12 9.75
#